data_AF-A0A5E4EPU2-F1
#
_entry.id   AF-A0A5E4EPU2-F1
#
_cell.length_a   1.000
_cell.length_b   1.000
_cell.length_c   1.000
_cell.angle_alpha   90.00
_cell.angle_beta   90.00
_cell.angle_gamma   90.00
#
_symmetry.space_group_name_H-M   'P 1'
#
loop_
_entity.id
_entity.type
_entity.pdbx_description
1 polymer ?
#
loop_
_entity_poly.entity_id
_entity_poly.type
_entity_poly.pdbx_seq_one_letter_code
_entity_poly.pdbx_strand_id
1 'polypeptide(L)'
;MGAYNNDGVLSPIYSLGSSHDVRISKHVHDNVHGNIYLDPLSVKFIDTEEFQRLRELKQLGVTHMVYPGGVHSRFEHSLGVYWLAGEAVQKLKNYQGSDLDIDRFDLQTVKIAGLLHDVGHGPFSHLFEREFLPQVRNGFHWSHEDMSVKMVDHIVNQHHIDIDREMIKRVEEMILASSEFAMPRSSREKRFLYEIVANGRNGIDVDKFDYIVRDCRACGLGCNFEFQRLMETMRVMDDEICYRAKDYLTVHKLFATRADLYRTVYTHPKVKAIELMVVDALVKANDYLDIASHIEDPSQYWKVLRINFPNLVSLSVDSLILRMLCLKLFKCS
;
A
#
# COMPACT_ATOMS: atom_id res chain seq x y z
N MET A 1 11.54 -62.55 6.10
CA MET A 1 11.34 -61.84 7.37
C MET A 1 12.03 -60.49 7.24
N GLY A 2 11.43 -59.31 7.31
CA GLY A 2 10.08 -58.82 7.48
C GLY A 2 10.23 -57.30 7.35
N ALA A 3 9.41 -56.67 6.51
CA ALA A 3 9.36 -55.21 6.36
C ALA A 3 8.86 -54.54 7.65
N TYR A 4 9.16 -53.26 7.87
CA TYR A 4 8.17 -52.23 8.27
C TYR A 4 8.74 -50.81 8.13
N ASN A 5 8.11 -50.06 7.21
CA ASN A 5 7.69 -48.66 7.21
C ASN A 5 8.54 -47.60 7.91
N ASN A 6 9.07 -46.69 7.09
CA ASN A 6 9.36 -45.32 7.51
C ASN A 6 8.25 -44.45 6.89
N ASP A 7 7.23 -44.16 7.69
CA ASP A 7 6.09 -43.34 7.29
C ASP A 7 6.54 -41.89 7.08
N GLY A 8 6.19 -41.38 5.90
CA GLY A 8 6.43 -40.01 5.50
C GLY A 8 5.59 -39.02 6.29
N VAL A 9 6.23 -37.96 6.77
CA VAL A 9 5.59 -36.69 7.08
C VAL A 9 6.13 -35.67 6.08
N LEU A 10 5.62 -35.73 4.86
CA LEU A 10 5.69 -34.62 3.91
C LEU A 10 4.55 -33.67 4.26
N SER A 11 4.92 -32.47 4.70
CA SER A 11 4.06 -31.31 4.92
C SER A 11 3.07 -31.13 3.76
N PRO A 12 1.82 -30.69 4.00
CA PRO A 12 0.83 -30.57 2.94
C PRO A 12 1.23 -29.43 2.00
N ILE A 13 1.84 -29.82 0.88
CA ILE A 13 2.05 -28.95 -0.28
C ILE A 13 0.66 -28.56 -0.78
N TYR A 14 0.42 -27.26 -0.78
CA TYR A 14 -0.74 -26.58 -1.32
C TYR A 14 -1.24 -27.25 -2.61
N SER A 15 -2.49 -27.72 -2.57
CA SER A 15 -3.22 -28.13 -3.76
C SER A 15 -3.45 -26.90 -4.64
N LEU A 16 -2.51 -26.68 -5.57
CA LEU A 16 -2.60 -25.64 -6.58
C LEU A 16 -3.59 -26.09 -7.66
N GLY A 17 -4.86 -25.77 -7.46
CA GLY A 17 -5.89 -25.85 -8.50
C GLY A 17 -5.76 -24.70 -9.51
N SER A 18 -4.68 -24.70 -10.29
CA SER A 18 -4.50 -23.86 -11.49
C SER A 18 -3.23 -24.31 -12.22
N SER A 19 -3.33 -24.64 -13.50
CA SER A 19 -2.23 -25.12 -14.35
C SER A 19 -1.23 -24.02 -14.73
N HIS A 20 -0.69 -23.31 -13.75
CA HIS A 20 0.47 -22.43 -13.92
C HIS A 20 1.63 -23.00 -13.10
N ASP A 21 2.67 -23.46 -13.80
CA ASP A 21 3.89 -23.93 -13.17
C ASP A 21 4.56 -22.77 -12.43
N VAL A 22 4.48 -22.80 -11.10
CA VAL A 22 5.04 -21.79 -10.19
C VAL A 22 6.55 -21.59 -10.44
N ARG A 23 7.25 -22.61 -10.96
CA ARG A 23 8.68 -22.54 -11.31
C ARG A 23 8.99 -21.56 -12.44
N ILE A 24 8.00 -21.19 -13.25
CA ILE A 24 8.14 -20.29 -14.41
C ILE A 24 7.62 -18.89 -14.07
N SER A 25 6.95 -18.71 -12.93
CA SER A 25 6.41 -17.40 -12.53
C SER A 25 7.49 -16.46 -11.98
N LYS A 26 7.47 -15.19 -12.41
CA LYS A 26 8.31 -14.13 -11.83
C LYS A 26 7.93 -14.00 -10.35
N HIS A 27 8.92 -14.06 -9.48
CA HIS A 27 8.70 -13.92 -8.04
C HIS A 27 9.69 -12.93 -7.44
N VAL A 28 9.28 -12.32 -6.34
CA VAL A 28 10.10 -11.42 -5.53
C VAL A 28 10.12 -11.98 -4.11
N HIS A 29 11.30 -12.00 -3.49
CA HIS A 29 11.40 -12.35 -2.08
C HIS A 29 11.17 -11.11 -1.22
N ASP A 30 10.06 -11.11 -0.48
CA ASP A 30 9.65 -10.08 0.46
C ASP A 30 9.98 -10.50 1.90
N ASN A 31 10.44 -9.54 2.71
CA ASN A 31 10.88 -9.81 4.08
C ASN A 31 9.72 -10.01 5.08
N VAL A 32 8.48 -9.69 4.69
CA VAL A 32 7.27 -9.91 5.50
C VAL A 32 6.54 -11.19 5.05
N HIS A 33 6.34 -11.35 3.75
CA HIS A 33 5.48 -12.39 3.18
C HIS A 33 6.23 -13.57 2.54
N GLY A 34 7.56 -13.52 2.47
CA GLY A 34 8.34 -14.53 1.78
C GLY A 34 8.23 -14.37 0.25
N ASN A 35 8.03 -15.47 -0.48
CA ASN A 35 7.99 -15.40 -1.95
C ASN A 35 6.63 -14.90 -2.45
N ILE A 36 6.62 -13.72 -3.07
CA ILE A 36 5.47 -13.13 -3.73
C ILE A 36 5.53 -13.49 -5.22
N TYR A 37 4.52 -14.21 -5.70
CA TYR A 37 4.40 -14.64 -7.10
C TYR A 37 3.57 -13.67 -7.93
N LEU A 38 4.13 -13.20 -9.04
CA LEU A 38 3.56 -12.16 -9.88
C LEU A 38 3.00 -12.75 -11.18
N ASP A 39 1.73 -12.46 -11.47
CA ASP A 39 1.12 -12.83 -12.74
C ASP A 39 1.56 -11.88 -13.88
N PRO A 40 1.53 -12.32 -15.15
CA PRO A 40 2.05 -11.53 -16.26
C PRO A 40 1.43 -10.15 -16.44
N LEU A 41 0.14 -9.96 -16.12
CA LEU A 41 -0.51 -8.65 -16.26
C LEU A 41 0.03 -7.68 -15.20
N SER A 42 0.13 -8.12 -13.95
CA SER A 42 0.68 -7.32 -12.85
C SER A 42 2.13 -6.91 -13.11
N VAL A 43 2.93 -7.79 -13.74
CA VAL A 43 4.30 -7.47 -14.16
C VAL A 43 4.35 -6.31 -15.15
N LYS A 44 3.37 -6.20 -16.07
CA LYS A 44 3.30 -5.07 -17.02
C LYS A 44 3.16 -3.72 -16.30
N PHE A 45 2.42 -3.67 -15.18
CA PHE A 45 2.32 -2.45 -14.36
C PHE A 45 3.59 -2.23 -13.54
N ILE A 46 4.14 -3.29 -12.94
CA ILE A 46 5.34 -3.20 -12.11
C ILE A 46 6.51 -2.65 -12.91
N ASP A 47 6.71 -3.11 -14.14
CA ASP A 47 7.87 -2.75 -14.98
C ASP A 47 7.71 -1.38 -15.69
N THR A 48 6.88 -0.47 -15.15
CA THR A 48 6.70 0.93 -15.62
C THR A 48 7.47 1.93 -14.76
N GLU A 49 7.85 3.10 -15.32
CA GLU A 49 8.57 4.13 -14.54
C GLU A 49 7.72 4.67 -13.39
N GLU A 50 6.41 4.81 -13.64
CA GLU A 50 5.41 5.33 -12.72
C GLU A 50 5.31 4.45 -11.46
N PHE A 51 5.34 3.12 -11.63
CA PHE A 51 5.33 2.18 -10.52
C PHE A 51 6.72 2.01 -9.89
N GLN A 52 7.79 1.95 -10.69
CA GLN A 52 9.17 1.82 -10.17
C GLN A 52 9.57 3.02 -9.30
N ARG A 53 9.00 4.21 -9.54
CA ARG A 53 9.11 5.39 -8.67
C ARG A 53 8.82 5.09 -7.19
N LEU A 54 7.91 4.17 -6.90
CA LEU A 54 7.53 3.83 -5.53
C LEU A 54 8.71 3.33 -4.69
N ARG A 55 9.82 2.88 -5.32
CA ARG A 55 11.05 2.47 -4.62
C ARG A 55 11.76 3.63 -3.91
N GLU A 56 11.60 4.83 -4.45
CA GLU A 56 12.21 6.06 -3.92
C GLU A 56 11.32 6.70 -2.85
N LEU A 57 10.04 6.30 -2.79
CA LEU A 57 9.08 6.79 -1.82
C LEU A 57 9.14 5.98 -0.53
N LYS A 58 9.74 6.56 0.52
CA LYS A 58 9.73 5.97 1.86
C LYS A 58 8.29 5.88 2.39
N GLN A 59 7.90 4.68 2.82
CA GLN A 59 6.57 4.41 3.40
C GLN A 59 6.25 5.42 4.51
N LEU A 60 7.21 5.60 5.42
CA LEU A 60 7.09 6.44 6.61
C LEU A 60 7.73 7.84 6.45
N GLY A 61 7.93 8.29 5.22
CA GLY A 61 8.52 9.60 4.92
C GLY A 61 9.87 9.81 5.63
N VAL A 62 9.94 10.83 6.50
CA VAL A 62 11.15 11.20 7.24
C VAL A 62 11.37 10.42 8.54
N THR A 63 10.48 9.47 8.86
CA THR A 63 10.55 8.67 10.10
C THR A 63 11.90 7.97 10.26
N HIS A 64 12.57 7.61 9.17
CA HIS A 64 13.89 7.00 9.17
C HIS A 64 14.97 7.84 9.87
N MET A 65 14.78 9.16 10.01
CA MET A 65 15.68 10.06 10.73
C MET A 65 15.61 9.87 12.27
N VAL A 66 14.57 9.20 12.77
CA VAL A 66 14.39 8.85 14.19
C VAL A 66 14.41 7.33 14.39
N TYR A 67 13.87 6.56 13.44
CA TYR A 67 13.86 5.10 13.41
C TYR A 67 14.71 4.61 12.23
N PRO A 68 16.02 4.39 12.38
CA PRO A 68 16.92 4.11 11.25
C PRO A 68 16.55 2.89 10.39
N GLY A 69 15.74 1.96 10.92
CA GLY A 69 15.22 0.82 10.16
C GLY A 69 13.99 1.11 9.30
N GLY A 70 13.30 2.25 9.51
CA GLY A 70 12.10 2.69 8.77
C GLY A 70 12.39 3.19 7.35
N VAL A 71 13.23 2.47 6.62
CA VAL A 71 13.73 2.84 5.27
C VAL A 71 12.99 2.12 4.14
N HIS A 72 12.01 1.27 4.46
CA HIS A 72 11.17 0.58 3.49
C HIS A 72 10.37 1.56 2.64
N SER A 73 10.04 1.12 1.43
CA SER A 73 9.40 1.93 0.40
C SER A 73 7.94 1.54 0.15
N ARG A 74 7.19 2.44 -0.49
CA ARG A 74 5.83 2.17 -0.97
C ARG A 74 5.80 1.02 -1.98
N PHE A 75 6.92 0.74 -2.66
CA PHE A 75 7.03 -0.35 -3.63
C PHE A 75 6.88 -1.72 -2.98
N GLU A 76 7.64 -2.03 -1.92
CA GLU A 76 7.54 -3.34 -1.27
C GLU A 76 6.24 -3.51 -0.50
N HIS A 77 5.69 -2.41 0.04
CA HIS A 77 4.34 -2.38 0.60
C HIS A 77 3.27 -2.74 -0.45
N SER A 78 3.29 -2.09 -1.62
CA SER A 78 2.36 -2.36 -2.72
C SER A 78 2.42 -3.81 -3.21
N LEU A 79 3.62 -4.42 -3.26
CA LEU A 79 3.76 -5.85 -3.55
C LEU A 79 3.14 -6.74 -2.47
N GLY A 80 3.30 -6.36 -1.20
CA GLY A 80 2.69 -7.07 -0.08
C GLY A 80 1.16 -6.99 -0.10
N VAL A 81 0.59 -5.82 -0.38
CA VAL A 81 -0.86 -5.63 -0.51
C VAL A 81 -1.40 -6.43 -1.71
N TYR A 82 -0.73 -6.40 -2.86
CA TYR A 82 -1.03 -7.28 -4.01
C TYR A 82 -1.10 -8.75 -3.61
N TRP A 83 -0.11 -9.22 -2.83
CA TRP A 83 -0.04 -10.60 -2.39
C TRP A 83 -1.20 -10.96 -1.46
N LEU A 84 -1.42 -10.16 -0.41
CA LEU A 84 -2.49 -10.39 0.56
C LEU A 84 -3.89 -10.27 -0.06
N ALA A 85 -4.08 -9.36 -1.02
CA ALA A 85 -5.34 -9.24 -1.76
C ALA A 85 -5.67 -10.53 -2.54
N GLY A 86 -4.66 -11.11 -3.19
CA GLY A 86 -4.79 -12.40 -3.88
C GLY A 86 -5.09 -13.56 -2.93
N GLU A 87 -4.35 -13.63 -1.82
CA GLU A 87 -4.58 -14.64 -0.78
C GLU A 87 -5.99 -14.52 -0.18
N ALA A 88 -6.48 -13.29 0.04
CA ALA A 88 -7.82 -13.06 0.56
C ALA A 88 -8.89 -13.64 -0.37
N VAL A 89 -8.86 -13.28 -1.66
CA VAL A 89 -9.82 -13.81 -2.65
C VAL A 89 -9.70 -15.32 -2.76
N GLN A 90 -8.49 -15.88 -2.75
CA GLN A 90 -8.30 -17.32 -2.85
C GLN A 90 -8.88 -18.07 -1.65
N LYS A 91 -8.75 -17.52 -0.42
CA LYS A 91 -9.37 -18.11 0.77
C LYS A 91 -10.89 -18.09 0.67
N LEU A 92 -11.50 -16.97 0.26
CA LEU A 92 -12.95 -16.89 0.05
C LEU A 92 -13.41 -17.89 -1.02
N LYS A 93 -12.67 -17.97 -2.14
CA LYS A 93 -12.95 -18.92 -3.23
C LYS A 93 -12.86 -20.37 -2.79
N ASN A 94 -11.85 -20.73 -1.99
CA ASN A 94 -11.68 -22.10 -1.51
C ASN A 94 -12.81 -22.56 -0.58
N TYR A 95 -13.40 -21.63 0.18
CA TYR A 95 -14.42 -21.95 1.17
C TYR A 95 -15.87 -21.72 0.71
N GLN A 96 -16.09 -20.78 -0.22
CA GLN A 96 -17.43 -20.35 -0.67
C GLN A 96 -17.48 -20.03 -2.18
N GLY A 97 -16.48 -20.44 -2.97
CA GLY A 97 -16.35 -20.01 -4.37
C GLY A 97 -17.51 -20.38 -5.28
N SER A 98 -18.17 -21.53 -5.05
CA SER A 98 -19.38 -21.92 -5.81
C SER A 98 -20.57 -21.02 -5.56
N ASP A 99 -20.69 -20.51 -4.33
CA ASP A 99 -21.84 -19.73 -3.87
C ASP A 99 -21.64 -18.24 -4.17
N LEU A 100 -20.38 -17.80 -4.21
CA LEU A 100 -19.98 -16.42 -4.44
C LEU A 100 -19.62 -16.10 -5.89
N ASP A 101 -19.60 -17.11 -6.76
CA ASP A 101 -19.25 -16.99 -8.18
C ASP A 101 -17.89 -16.31 -8.42
N ILE A 102 -16.90 -16.53 -7.55
CA ILE A 102 -15.58 -15.87 -7.66
C ILE A 102 -14.79 -16.49 -8.82
N ASP A 103 -14.60 -15.73 -9.89
CA ASP A 103 -13.89 -16.19 -11.08
C ASP A 103 -12.41 -15.76 -11.10
N ARG A 104 -11.76 -15.87 -12.27
CA ARG A 104 -10.37 -15.42 -12.45
C ARG A 104 -10.28 -13.90 -12.64
N PHE A 105 -11.29 -13.30 -13.24
CA PHE A 105 -11.37 -11.87 -13.47
C PHE A 105 -11.44 -11.13 -12.13
N ASP A 106 -12.27 -11.58 -11.19
CA ASP A 106 -12.38 -11.03 -9.84
C ASP A 106 -11.03 -11.10 -9.08
N LEU A 107 -10.37 -12.26 -9.10
CA LEU A 107 -9.06 -12.45 -8.48
C LEU A 107 -8.01 -11.49 -9.04
N GLN A 108 -7.93 -11.36 -10.37
CA GLN A 108 -6.95 -10.49 -11.01
C GLN A 108 -7.25 -9.01 -10.75
N THR A 109 -8.53 -8.62 -10.77
CA THR A 109 -8.99 -7.25 -10.47
C THR A 109 -8.58 -6.83 -9.06
N VAL A 110 -8.89 -7.64 -8.04
CA VAL A 110 -8.57 -7.33 -6.64
C VAL A 110 -7.06 -7.26 -6.41
N LYS A 111 -6.28 -8.13 -7.07
CA LYS A 111 -4.82 -8.09 -7.02
C LYS A 111 -4.26 -6.79 -7.62
N ILE A 112 -4.74 -6.38 -8.79
CA ILE A 112 -4.30 -5.12 -9.43
C ILE A 112 -4.70 -3.90 -8.58
N ALA A 113 -5.89 -3.91 -7.98
CA ALA A 113 -6.31 -2.87 -7.04
C ALA A 113 -5.34 -2.79 -5.85
N GLY A 114 -5.01 -3.93 -5.23
CA GLY A 114 -4.03 -3.99 -4.15
C GLY A 114 -2.63 -3.51 -4.56
N LEU A 115 -2.20 -3.84 -5.78
CA LEU A 115 -0.91 -3.39 -6.33
C LEU A 115 -0.88 -1.87 -6.52
N LEU A 116 -1.95 -1.27 -7.04
CA LEU A 116 -1.95 0.11 -7.52
C LEU A 116 -2.54 1.12 -6.53
N HIS A 117 -3.08 0.69 -5.39
CA HIS A 117 -3.76 1.58 -4.43
C HIS A 117 -2.91 2.78 -3.99
N ASP A 118 -1.60 2.62 -3.93
CA ASP A 118 -0.64 3.60 -3.44
C ASP A 118 0.19 4.29 -4.55
N VAL A 119 -0.08 4.01 -5.83
CA VAL A 119 0.73 4.53 -6.95
C VAL A 119 0.69 6.06 -7.07
N GLY A 120 -0.35 6.68 -6.51
CA GLY A 120 -0.57 8.11 -6.46
C GLY A 120 0.14 8.85 -5.32
N HIS A 121 0.90 8.16 -4.46
CA HIS A 121 1.62 8.84 -3.38
C HIS A 121 2.70 9.81 -3.88
N GLY A 122 2.78 10.96 -3.20
CA GLY A 122 3.78 12.00 -3.46
C GLY A 122 5.05 11.87 -2.61
N PRO A 123 6.00 12.81 -2.79
CA PRO A 123 7.21 12.87 -1.98
C PRO A 123 6.95 12.87 -0.48
N PHE A 124 7.66 12.02 0.28
CA PHE A 124 7.46 11.86 1.72
C PHE A 124 6.04 11.35 2.12
N SER A 125 5.35 10.67 1.21
CA SER A 125 4.07 9.99 1.47
C SER A 125 3.01 10.95 2.02
N HIS A 126 2.43 10.68 3.20
CA HIS A 126 1.34 11.51 3.75
C HIS A 126 1.76 12.94 4.10
N LEU A 127 3.06 13.24 4.27
CA LEU A 127 3.52 14.62 4.48
C LEU A 127 3.15 15.50 3.29
N PHE A 128 3.26 14.99 2.05
CA PHE A 128 2.93 15.75 0.85
C PHE A 128 1.48 16.24 0.89
N GLU A 129 0.58 15.28 1.06
CA GLU A 129 -0.87 15.46 1.04
C GLU A 129 -1.38 16.28 2.22
N ARG A 130 -0.92 15.96 3.43
CA ARG A 130 -1.55 16.44 4.67
C ARG A 130 -0.91 17.70 5.21
N GLU A 131 0.35 17.96 4.88
CA GLU A 131 1.11 19.07 5.47
C GLU A 131 1.60 20.07 4.43
N PHE A 132 2.09 19.60 3.27
CA PHE A 132 2.63 20.48 2.23
C PHE A 132 1.55 21.08 1.33
N LEU A 133 0.74 20.26 0.65
CA LEU A 133 -0.28 20.75 -0.30
C LEU A 133 -1.25 21.77 0.31
N PRO A 134 -1.75 21.61 1.55
CA PRO A 134 -2.64 22.60 2.16
C PRO A 134 -1.99 23.98 2.33
N GLN A 135 -0.66 24.09 2.35
CA GLN A 135 0.03 25.37 2.49
C GLN A 135 0.24 26.10 1.14
N VAL A 136 0.28 25.37 0.03
CA VAL A 136 0.56 25.93 -1.31
C VAL A 136 -0.66 25.93 -2.23
N ARG A 137 -1.69 25.16 -1.91
CA ARG A 137 -2.94 25.01 -2.68
C ARG A 137 -4.15 25.13 -1.75
N ASN A 138 -4.36 26.33 -1.19
CA ASN A 138 -5.47 26.61 -0.29
C ASN A 138 -6.84 26.25 -0.91
N GLY A 139 -7.65 25.48 -0.17
CA GLY A 139 -9.00 25.10 -0.59
C GLY A 139 -9.07 24.04 -1.69
N PHE A 140 -7.93 23.47 -2.08
CA PHE A 140 -7.87 22.37 -3.04
C PHE A 140 -7.93 21.03 -2.30
N HIS A 141 -8.93 20.22 -2.64
CA HIS A 141 -9.02 18.85 -2.14
C HIS A 141 -8.19 17.96 -3.06
N TRP A 142 -7.19 17.30 -2.47
CA TRP A 142 -6.34 16.33 -3.14
C TRP A 142 -6.17 15.13 -2.22
N SER A 143 -6.27 13.94 -2.79
CA SER A 143 -5.95 12.70 -2.11
C SER A 143 -5.00 11.85 -2.95
N HIS A 144 -4.15 11.06 -2.30
CA HIS A 144 -3.29 10.11 -2.99
C HIS A 144 -4.10 9.02 -3.67
N GLU A 145 -5.28 8.66 -3.16
CA GLU A 145 -6.22 7.72 -3.78
C GLU A 145 -6.78 8.25 -5.11
N ASP A 146 -7.18 9.53 -5.17
CA ASP A 146 -7.63 10.16 -6.42
C ASP A 146 -6.49 10.21 -7.46
N MET A 147 -5.28 10.50 -7.02
CA MET A 147 -4.11 10.45 -7.89
C MET A 147 -3.77 9.02 -8.30
N SER A 148 -3.95 8.03 -7.44
CA SER A 148 -3.74 6.62 -7.78
C SER A 148 -4.63 6.22 -8.95
N VAL A 149 -5.93 6.57 -8.90
CA VAL A 149 -6.88 6.34 -10.01
C VAL A 149 -6.40 7.00 -11.31
N LYS A 150 -6.08 8.30 -11.28
CA LYS A 150 -5.57 9.02 -12.47
C LYS A 150 -4.28 8.39 -13.01
N MET A 151 -3.44 7.87 -12.13
CA MET A 151 -2.18 7.23 -12.49
C MET A 151 -2.40 5.82 -13.08
N VAL A 152 -3.40 5.06 -12.64
CA VAL A 152 -3.79 3.79 -13.27
C VAL A 152 -4.15 4.05 -14.74
N ASP A 153 -5.04 5.01 -15.00
CA ASP A 153 -5.43 5.43 -16.34
C ASP A 153 -4.22 5.88 -17.17
N HIS A 154 -3.34 6.69 -16.58
CA HIS A 154 -2.13 7.15 -17.25
C HIS A 154 -1.21 6.00 -17.66
N ILE A 155 -0.94 5.07 -16.74
CA ILE A 155 -0.07 3.91 -16.98
C ILE A 155 -0.62 3.03 -18.11
N VAL A 156 -1.93 2.73 -18.07
CA VAL A 156 -2.58 1.91 -19.10
C VAL A 156 -2.43 2.55 -20.48
N ASN A 157 -2.74 3.84 -20.58
CA ASN A 157 -2.71 4.56 -21.85
C ASN A 157 -1.28 4.76 -22.38
N GLN A 158 -0.33 5.14 -21.51
CA GLN A 158 1.05 5.42 -21.89
C GLN A 158 1.80 4.16 -22.34
N HIS A 159 1.62 3.05 -21.61
CA HIS A 159 2.32 1.79 -21.88
C HIS A 159 1.51 0.81 -22.73
N HIS A 160 0.33 1.23 -23.21
CA HIS A 160 -0.56 0.41 -24.05
C HIS A 160 -0.85 -0.97 -23.43
N ILE A 161 -1.12 -0.99 -22.12
CA ILE A 161 -1.37 -2.23 -21.39
C ILE A 161 -2.73 -2.78 -21.82
N ASP A 162 -2.73 -3.94 -22.49
CA ASP A 162 -3.94 -4.69 -22.82
C ASP A 162 -4.61 -5.22 -21.54
N ILE A 163 -5.69 -4.54 -21.13
CA ILE A 163 -6.51 -4.83 -19.96
C ILE A 163 -7.96 -4.43 -20.25
N ASP A 164 -8.91 -5.19 -19.69
CA ASP A 164 -10.34 -4.94 -19.86
C ASP A 164 -10.75 -3.61 -19.18
N ARG A 165 -11.57 -2.79 -19.84
CA ARG A 165 -12.03 -1.50 -19.29
C ARG A 165 -12.89 -1.64 -18.04
N GLU A 166 -13.69 -2.71 -17.94
CA GLU A 166 -14.45 -3.03 -16.74
C GLU A 166 -13.50 -3.38 -15.58
N MET A 167 -12.38 -4.05 -15.85
CA MET A 167 -11.36 -4.31 -14.83
C MET A 167 -10.74 -3.02 -14.30
N ILE A 168 -10.37 -2.10 -15.19
CA ILE A 168 -9.84 -0.77 -14.80
C ILE A 168 -10.84 -0.07 -13.89
N LYS A 169 -12.10 0.03 -14.31
CA LYS A 169 -13.15 0.70 -13.55
C LYS A 169 -13.33 0.10 -12.14
N ARG A 170 -13.34 -1.23 -12.03
CA ARG A 170 -13.44 -1.90 -10.72
C ARG A 170 -12.20 -1.68 -9.86
N VAL A 171 -11.00 -1.65 -10.46
CA VAL A 171 -9.75 -1.31 -9.77
C VAL A 171 -9.87 0.08 -9.16
N GLU A 172 -10.30 1.07 -9.95
CA GLU A 172 -10.47 2.45 -9.49
C GLU A 172 -11.50 2.57 -8.36
N GLU A 173 -12.65 1.92 -8.51
CA GLU A 173 -13.70 1.88 -7.48
C GLU A 173 -13.20 1.22 -6.18
N MET A 174 -12.34 0.18 -6.26
CA MET A 174 -11.73 -0.46 -5.10
C MET A 174 -10.69 0.42 -4.40
N ILE A 175 -9.90 1.19 -5.16
CA ILE A 175 -8.94 2.14 -4.59
C ILE A 175 -9.67 3.26 -3.83
N LEU A 176 -10.77 3.77 -4.40
CA LEU A 176 -11.57 4.82 -3.78
C LEU A 176 -12.54 4.34 -2.70
N ALA A 177 -12.62 3.03 -2.42
CA ALA A 177 -13.65 2.45 -1.54
C ALA A 177 -13.58 2.94 -0.08
N SER A 178 -12.44 3.46 0.37
CA SER A 178 -12.27 4.09 1.69
C SER A 178 -12.11 5.61 1.66
N SER A 179 -12.12 6.22 0.47
CA SER A 179 -12.02 7.67 0.29
C SER A 179 -13.32 8.37 0.67
N GLU A 180 -13.22 9.62 1.11
CA GLU A 180 -14.38 10.49 1.34
C GLU A 180 -15.22 10.70 0.07
N PHE A 181 -14.61 10.49 -1.11
CA PHE A 181 -15.23 10.59 -2.43
C PHE A 181 -15.63 9.24 -3.01
N ALA A 182 -15.84 8.22 -2.18
CA ALA A 182 -16.25 6.89 -2.62
C ALA A 182 -17.37 6.98 -3.67
N MET A 183 -17.05 6.59 -4.90
CA MET A 183 -17.99 6.65 -6.00
C MET A 183 -19.13 5.66 -5.80
N PRO A 184 -20.34 5.96 -6.31
CA PRO A 184 -21.40 4.97 -6.39
C PRO A 184 -20.89 3.76 -7.19
N ARG A 185 -20.83 2.60 -6.53
CA ARG A 185 -20.36 1.35 -7.13
C ARG A 185 -21.16 1.06 -8.39
N SER A 186 -20.48 0.74 -9.47
CA SER A 186 -21.16 0.46 -10.73
C SER A 186 -21.88 -0.89 -10.74
N SER A 187 -21.36 -1.85 -9.98
CA SER A 187 -22.02 -3.13 -9.73
C SER A 187 -22.57 -3.23 -8.31
N ARG A 188 -23.77 -3.80 -8.19
CA ARG A 188 -24.34 -4.22 -6.90
C ARG A 188 -23.97 -5.65 -6.52
N GLU A 189 -23.29 -6.38 -7.39
CA GLU A 189 -22.90 -7.76 -7.17
C GLU A 189 -21.48 -7.82 -6.59
N LYS A 190 -21.23 -8.83 -5.75
CA LYS A 190 -19.91 -9.14 -5.15
C LYS A 190 -19.30 -7.95 -4.40
N ARG A 191 -20.13 -7.21 -3.64
CA ARG A 191 -19.70 -6.02 -2.88
C ARG A 191 -18.62 -6.35 -1.86
N PHE A 192 -18.56 -7.58 -1.36
CA PHE A 192 -17.52 -8.04 -0.45
C PHE A 192 -16.10 -7.87 -1.03
N LEU A 193 -15.91 -7.90 -2.36
CA LEU A 193 -14.59 -7.72 -2.98
C LEU A 193 -14.00 -6.32 -2.72
N TYR A 194 -14.87 -5.31 -2.60
CA TYR A 194 -14.49 -3.93 -2.31
C TYR A 194 -14.09 -3.72 -0.84
N GLU A 195 -14.29 -4.72 0.02
CA GLU A 195 -13.86 -4.69 1.42
C GLU A 195 -12.43 -5.24 1.61
N ILE A 196 -11.79 -5.74 0.54
CA ILE A 196 -10.50 -6.43 0.64
C ILE A 196 -9.33 -5.43 0.70
N VAL A 197 -9.24 -4.53 -0.30
CA VAL A 197 -8.07 -3.63 -0.46
C VAL A 197 -8.18 -2.39 0.42
N ALA A 198 -9.32 -1.71 0.39
CA ALA A 198 -9.56 -0.48 1.13
C ALA A 198 -10.98 -0.49 1.71
N ASN A 199 -11.12 -0.80 2.99
CA ASN A 199 -12.41 -1.05 3.60
C ASN A 199 -12.96 0.20 4.29
N GLY A 200 -13.74 1.00 3.56
CA GLY A 200 -14.39 2.21 4.10
C GLY A 200 -15.45 1.93 5.19
N ARG A 201 -15.93 0.68 5.35
CA ARG A 201 -16.99 0.35 6.33
C ARG A 201 -16.44 0.25 7.75
N ASN A 202 -15.30 -0.39 7.92
CA ASN A 202 -14.75 -0.68 9.25
C ASN A 202 -13.22 -0.59 9.35
N GLY A 203 -12.51 -0.32 8.24
CA GLY A 203 -11.06 -0.23 8.22
C GLY A 203 -10.34 -1.55 8.50
N ILE A 204 -10.94 -2.69 8.19
CA ILE A 204 -10.28 -4.00 8.20
C ILE A 204 -10.03 -4.41 6.75
N ASP A 205 -8.80 -4.24 6.29
CA ASP A 205 -8.36 -4.48 4.91
C ASP A 205 -6.90 -4.95 4.84
N VAL A 206 -6.50 -5.46 3.67
CA VAL A 206 -5.16 -6.03 3.46
C VAL A 206 -4.06 -4.98 3.38
N ASP A 207 -4.38 -3.73 3.06
CA ASP A 207 -3.47 -2.58 3.20
C ASP A 207 -2.95 -2.51 4.64
N LYS A 208 -3.87 -2.45 5.61
CA LYS A 208 -3.53 -2.44 7.04
C LYS A 208 -2.81 -3.71 7.48
N PHE A 209 -3.13 -4.86 6.90
CA PHE A 209 -2.45 -6.09 7.25
C PHE A 209 -0.98 -6.06 6.85
N ASP A 210 -0.65 -5.54 5.67
CA ASP A 210 0.74 -5.38 5.25
C ASP A 210 1.45 -4.32 6.08
N TYR A 211 0.96 -3.06 6.06
CA TYR A 211 1.74 -1.96 6.61
C TYR A 211 1.97 -2.13 8.11
N ILE A 212 1.01 -2.67 8.88
CA ILE A 212 1.18 -2.84 10.33
C ILE A 212 2.35 -3.79 10.62
N VAL A 213 2.39 -4.94 9.94
CA VAL A 213 3.46 -5.93 10.16
C VAL A 213 4.79 -5.39 9.63
N ARG A 214 4.78 -4.76 8.45
CA ARG A 214 5.96 -4.18 7.81
C ARG A 214 6.56 -3.04 8.64
N ASP A 215 5.74 -2.12 9.09
CA ASP A 215 6.16 -0.96 9.89
C ASP A 215 6.66 -1.38 11.27
N CYS A 216 5.98 -2.30 11.95
CA CYS A 216 6.45 -2.86 13.21
C CYS A 216 7.83 -3.50 13.03
N ARG A 217 8.00 -4.33 11.99
CA ARG A 217 9.28 -4.98 11.68
C ARG A 217 10.38 -3.96 11.41
N ALA A 218 10.12 -2.96 10.56
CA ALA A 218 11.09 -1.95 10.17
C ALA A 218 11.48 -1.02 11.33
N CYS A 219 10.52 -0.68 12.21
CA CYS A 219 10.77 0.21 13.36
C CYS A 219 11.27 -0.53 14.60
N GLY A 220 11.43 -1.86 14.56
CA GLY A 220 11.88 -2.66 15.70
C GLY A 220 10.84 -2.76 16.82
N LEU A 221 9.55 -2.70 16.47
CA LEU A 221 8.44 -2.83 17.41
C LEU A 221 7.85 -4.24 17.37
N GLY A 222 7.35 -4.72 18.52
CA GLY A 222 6.60 -5.97 18.57
C GLY A 222 5.26 -5.85 17.85
N CYS A 223 4.95 -6.78 16.95
CA CYS A 223 3.64 -6.89 16.32
C CYS A 223 2.89 -8.09 16.91
N ASN A 224 1.86 -7.81 17.73
CA ASN A 224 1.02 -8.85 18.33
C ASN A 224 -0.21 -9.20 17.48
N PHE A 225 -0.37 -8.51 16.35
CA PHE A 225 -1.42 -8.74 15.37
C PHE A 225 -1.01 -9.81 14.35
N GLU A 226 -1.84 -10.85 14.22
CA GLU A 226 -1.65 -11.98 13.31
C GLU A 226 -2.81 -12.01 12.31
N PHE A 227 -2.64 -11.34 11.17
CA PHE A 227 -3.69 -11.23 10.16
C PHE A 227 -4.10 -12.58 9.56
N GLN A 228 -3.19 -13.57 9.54
CA GLN A 228 -3.42 -14.90 8.97
C GLN A 228 -4.64 -15.57 9.62
N ARG A 229 -4.86 -15.35 10.92
CA ARG A 229 -6.01 -15.91 11.64
C ARG A 229 -7.34 -15.32 11.17
N LEU A 230 -7.37 -14.02 10.85
CA LEU A 230 -8.55 -13.37 10.28
C LEU A 230 -8.79 -13.86 8.85
N MET A 231 -7.74 -13.87 8.01
CA MET A 231 -7.83 -14.31 6.62
C MET A 231 -8.24 -15.78 6.46
N GLU A 232 -7.82 -16.66 7.38
CA GLU A 232 -8.18 -18.08 7.31
C GLU A 232 -9.67 -18.32 7.60
N THR A 233 -10.24 -17.53 8.49
CA THR A 233 -11.59 -17.75 9.02
C THR A 233 -12.66 -16.85 8.43
N MET A 234 -12.26 -15.84 7.64
CA MET A 234 -13.21 -14.91 7.02
C MET A 234 -14.17 -15.63 6.07
N ARG A 235 -15.41 -15.14 6.04
CA ARG A 235 -16.49 -15.64 5.19
C ARG A 235 -17.30 -14.46 4.67
N VAL A 236 -18.01 -14.67 3.57
CA VAL A 236 -19.01 -13.71 3.10
C VAL A 236 -20.38 -14.10 3.62
N MET A 237 -21.07 -13.15 4.24
CA MET A 237 -22.48 -13.24 4.64
C MET A 237 -23.17 -11.95 4.24
N ASP A 238 -24.33 -12.04 3.59
CA ASP A 238 -25.10 -10.87 3.11
C ASP A 238 -24.25 -9.89 2.27
N ASP A 239 -23.34 -10.43 1.43
CA ASP A 239 -22.43 -9.67 0.56
C ASP A 239 -21.40 -8.79 1.32
N GLU A 240 -21.12 -9.12 2.58
CA GLU A 240 -20.09 -8.49 3.42
C GLU A 240 -19.06 -9.50 3.93
N ILE A 241 -17.80 -9.08 4.07
CA ILE A 241 -16.78 -9.88 4.75
C ILE A 241 -17.07 -9.89 6.24
N CYS A 242 -17.23 -11.09 6.77
CA CYS A 242 -17.52 -11.39 8.16
C CYS A 242 -16.40 -12.23 8.78
N TYR A 243 -16.12 -11.95 10.05
CA TYR A 243 -15.16 -12.72 10.86
C TYR A 243 -15.91 -13.47 11.96
N ARG A 244 -15.36 -14.61 12.38
CA ARG A 244 -15.98 -15.40 13.44
C ARG A 244 -15.91 -14.64 14.77
N ALA A 245 -17.01 -14.59 15.53
CA ALA A 245 -17.08 -13.86 16.79
C ALA A 245 -15.95 -14.21 17.79
N LYS A 246 -15.49 -15.47 17.82
CA LYS A 246 -14.39 -15.91 18.70
C LYS A 246 -13.02 -15.31 18.35
N ASP A 247 -12.87 -14.71 17.17
CA ASP A 247 -11.64 -14.07 16.69
C ASP A 247 -11.61 -12.56 16.99
N TYR A 248 -12.55 -12.06 17.82
CA TYR A 248 -12.62 -10.65 18.25
C TYR A 248 -11.31 -10.13 18.84
N LEU A 249 -10.54 -10.97 19.54
CA LEU A 249 -9.24 -10.57 20.10
C LEU A 249 -8.22 -10.24 19.01
N THR A 250 -8.28 -10.89 17.85
CA THR A 250 -7.39 -10.59 16.73
C THR A 250 -7.76 -9.24 16.10
N VAL A 251 -9.06 -8.94 16.00
CA VAL A 251 -9.55 -7.61 15.57
C VAL A 251 -9.15 -6.53 16.59
N HIS A 252 -9.28 -6.80 17.89
CA HIS A 252 -8.80 -5.88 18.93
C HIS A 252 -7.29 -5.62 18.81
N LYS A 253 -6.50 -6.67 18.58
CA LYS A 253 -5.05 -6.56 18.37
C LYS A 253 -4.69 -5.73 17.14
N LEU A 254 -5.43 -5.86 16.03
CA LEU A 254 -5.26 -5.01 14.84
C LEU A 254 -5.32 -3.52 15.22
N PHE A 255 -6.42 -3.11 15.86
CA PHE A 255 -6.63 -1.71 16.21
C PHE A 255 -5.71 -1.24 17.33
N ALA A 256 -5.38 -2.10 18.30
CA ALA A 256 -4.42 -1.79 19.35
C ALA A 256 -3.01 -1.55 18.78
N THR A 257 -2.51 -2.46 17.93
CA THR A 257 -1.20 -2.29 17.28
C THR A 257 -1.18 -1.08 16.36
N ARG A 258 -2.27 -0.81 15.63
CA ARG A 258 -2.41 0.43 14.86
C ARG A 258 -2.31 1.67 15.76
N ALA A 259 -3.04 1.70 16.87
CA ALA A 259 -2.98 2.82 17.81
C ALA A 259 -1.58 3.01 18.41
N ASP A 260 -0.88 1.93 18.72
CA ASP A 260 0.50 1.96 19.21
C ASP A 260 1.47 2.53 18.17
N LEU A 261 1.38 2.09 16.90
CA LEU A 261 2.16 2.65 15.80
C LEU A 261 1.93 4.15 15.62
N TYR A 262 0.66 4.59 15.70
CA TYR A 262 0.33 6.01 15.65
C TYR A 262 1.02 6.78 16.78
N ARG A 263 0.84 6.34 18.03
CA ARG A 263 1.34 7.03 19.22
C ARG A 263 2.87 7.04 19.31
N THR A 264 3.51 5.95 18.88
CA THR A 264 4.94 5.75 19.09
C THR A 264 5.77 6.17 17.89
N VAL A 265 5.32 5.89 16.66
CA VAL A 265 6.09 6.11 15.43
C VAL A 265 5.55 7.30 14.66
N TYR A 266 4.31 7.21 14.15
CA TYR A 266 3.80 8.18 13.17
C TYR A 266 3.64 9.58 13.75
N THR A 267 3.30 9.70 15.04
CA THR A 267 3.21 10.98 15.75
C THR A 267 4.36 11.21 16.71
N HIS A 268 5.50 10.52 16.54
CA HIS A 268 6.67 10.75 17.39
C HIS A 268 7.09 12.24 17.32
N PRO A 269 7.27 12.96 18.45
CA PRO A 269 7.49 14.41 18.43
C PRO A 269 8.67 14.86 17.57
N LYS A 270 9.79 14.10 17.57
CA LYS A 270 10.94 14.39 16.70
C LYS A 270 10.66 14.14 15.22
N VAL A 271 9.83 13.14 14.88
CA VAL A 271 9.43 12.88 13.49
C VAL A 271 8.59 14.06 13.02
N LYS A 272 7.56 14.44 13.79
CA LYS A 272 6.73 15.62 13.49
C LYS A 272 7.52 16.92 13.36
N ALA A 273 8.49 17.16 14.23
CA ALA A 273 9.37 18.32 14.11
C ALA A 273 10.15 18.34 12.78
N ILE A 274 10.67 17.18 12.35
CA ILE A 274 11.38 17.06 11.06
C ILE A 274 10.41 17.21 9.89
N GLU A 275 9.21 16.63 9.96
CA GLU A 275 8.18 16.78 8.94
C GLU A 275 7.86 18.26 8.70
N LEU A 276 7.62 19.03 9.77
CA LEU A 276 7.36 20.47 9.67
C LEU A 276 8.55 21.24 9.06
N MET A 277 9.79 20.88 9.40
CA MET A 277 10.98 21.48 8.77
C MET A 277 11.07 21.17 7.28
N VAL A 278 10.73 19.95 6.86
CA VAL A 278 10.67 19.58 5.44
C VAL A 278 9.59 20.37 4.73
N VAL A 279 8.41 20.50 5.33
CA VAL A 279 7.30 21.27 4.77
C VAL A 279 7.71 22.74 4.58
N ASP A 280 8.31 23.38 5.59
CA ASP A 280 8.84 24.74 5.48
C ASP A 280 9.84 24.89 4.31
N ALA A 281 10.69 23.88 4.09
CA ALA A 281 11.63 23.87 2.96
C ALA A 281 10.89 23.72 1.61
N LEU A 282 9.95 22.79 1.52
CA LEU A 282 9.17 22.54 0.30
C LEU A 282 8.32 23.75 -0.09
N VAL A 283 7.67 24.41 0.89
CA VAL A 283 6.88 25.64 0.65
C VAL A 283 7.76 26.74 0.08
N LYS A 284 8.96 26.96 0.64
CA LYS A 284 9.91 27.96 0.12
C LYS A 284 10.46 27.61 -1.26
N ALA A 285 10.62 26.32 -1.55
CA ALA A 285 11.15 25.85 -2.82
C ALA A 285 10.07 25.78 -3.91
N ASN A 286 8.79 25.73 -3.54
CA ASN A 286 7.68 25.51 -4.46
C ASN A 286 7.68 26.48 -5.63
N ASP A 287 7.86 27.77 -5.38
CA ASP A 287 7.80 28.82 -6.42
C ASP A 287 8.96 28.76 -7.42
N TYR A 288 10.05 28.07 -7.07
CA TYR A 288 11.23 27.91 -7.92
C TYR A 288 11.28 26.57 -8.65
N LEU A 289 10.66 25.55 -8.05
CA LEU A 289 10.73 24.16 -8.49
C LEU A 289 9.39 23.64 -9.03
N ASP A 290 8.33 24.45 -9.00
CA ASP A 290 7.00 24.12 -9.50
C ASP A 290 6.44 22.81 -8.92
N ILE A 291 6.75 22.54 -7.64
CA ILE A 291 6.46 21.27 -6.96
C ILE A 291 4.96 20.97 -6.99
N ALA A 292 4.13 21.96 -6.66
CA ALA A 292 2.68 21.82 -6.64
C ALA A 292 2.03 22.03 -8.02
N SER A 293 2.78 22.42 -9.06
CA SER A 293 2.23 22.79 -10.37
C SER A 293 1.69 21.59 -11.15
N HIS A 294 2.21 20.39 -10.88
CA HIS A 294 1.90 19.16 -11.61
C HIS A 294 1.06 18.14 -10.83
N ILE A 295 0.47 18.53 -9.70
CA ILE A 295 -0.26 17.61 -8.79
C ILE A 295 -1.59 17.09 -9.35
N GLU A 296 -2.03 17.62 -10.49
CA GLU A 296 -3.27 17.21 -11.16
C GLU A 296 -3.01 16.41 -12.44
N ASP A 297 -1.80 16.50 -12.99
CA ASP A 297 -1.40 15.87 -14.25
C ASP A 297 -0.56 14.62 -13.97
N PRO A 298 -1.12 13.41 -14.10
CA PRO A 298 -0.39 12.18 -13.81
C PRO A 298 0.86 12.03 -14.71
N SER A 299 0.90 12.61 -15.92
CA SER A 299 2.05 12.51 -16.83
C SER A 299 3.29 13.28 -16.37
N GLN A 300 3.10 14.24 -15.46
CA GLN A 300 4.17 15.05 -14.87
C GLN A 300 4.33 14.77 -13.37
N TYR A 301 3.25 14.45 -12.67
CA TYR A 301 3.23 14.22 -11.23
C TYR A 301 4.28 13.20 -10.77
N TRP A 302 4.38 12.07 -11.47
CA TRP A 302 5.34 11.03 -11.10
C TRP A 302 6.80 11.50 -11.28
N LYS A 303 7.06 12.57 -12.02
CA LYS A 303 8.41 13.12 -12.20
C LYS A 303 8.82 14.09 -11.09
N VAL A 304 7.89 14.55 -10.25
CA VAL A 304 8.15 15.52 -9.16
C VAL A 304 9.21 15.00 -8.18
N LEU A 305 9.36 13.67 -8.03
CA LEU A 305 10.41 13.07 -7.21
C LEU A 305 11.83 13.15 -7.79
N ARG A 306 11.96 13.33 -9.11
CA ARG A 306 13.27 13.53 -9.76
C ARG A 306 13.84 14.93 -9.50
N ILE A 307 13.15 15.77 -8.73
CA ILE A 307 13.75 16.96 -8.13
C ILE A 307 14.80 16.49 -7.12
N ASN A 308 16.00 16.26 -7.64
CA ASN A 308 17.19 15.83 -6.90
C ASN A 308 17.34 16.65 -5.62
N PHE A 309 17.29 16.00 -4.46
CA PHE A 309 17.76 16.56 -3.18
C PHE A 309 19.13 17.29 -3.28
N PRO A 310 20.10 16.84 -4.11
CA PRO A 310 21.31 17.62 -4.37
C PRO A 310 21.07 19.04 -4.92
N ASN A 311 19.97 19.27 -5.66
CA ASN A 311 19.59 20.59 -6.17
C ASN A 311 18.87 21.46 -5.13
N LEU A 312 18.22 20.84 -4.13
CA LEU A 312 17.68 21.57 -2.97
C LEU A 312 18.81 22.12 -2.07
N VAL A 313 19.96 21.46 -2.05
CA VAL A 313 21.18 21.92 -1.35
C VAL A 313 21.90 23.05 -2.11
N SER A 314 21.70 23.18 -3.43
CA SER A 314 22.36 24.21 -4.25
C SER A 314 21.56 25.50 -4.40
N LEU A 315 20.24 25.46 -4.17
CA LEU A 315 19.41 26.64 -3.93
C LEU A 315 19.69 27.13 -2.50
N SER A 316 19.71 28.44 -2.23
CA SER A 316 20.10 29.04 -0.95
C SER A 316 19.12 28.79 0.22
N VAL A 317 18.70 27.54 0.41
CA VAL A 317 17.95 26.96 1.53
C VAL A 317 18.93 26.50 2.63
N ASP A 318 20.20 26.92 2.52
CA ASP A 318 21.34 26.51 3.35
C ASP A 318 21.02 26.53 4.84
N SER A 319 20.37 27.56 5.38
CA SER A 319 20.15 27.63 6.82
C SER A 319 19.14 26.60 7.36
N LEU A 320 18.17 26.16 6.57
CA LEU A 320 17.12 25.22 7.01
C LEU A 320 17.58 23.77 6.81
N ILE A 321 18.18 23.48 5.65
CA ILE A 321 18.73 22.16 5.34
C ILE A 321 19.96 21.87 6.20
N LEU A 322 20.85 22.84 6.46
CA LEU A 322 21.91 22.65 7.46
C LEU A 322 21.35 22.46 8.87
N ARG A 323 20.25 23.12 9.26
CA ARG A 323 19.60 22.85 10.56
C ARG A 323 19.04 21.43 10.65
N MET A 324 18.49 20.90 9.56
CA MET A 324 18.06 19.49 9.47
C MET A 324 19.25 18.52 9.55
N LEU A 325 20.31 18.77 8.76
CA LEU A 325 21.52 17.93 8.71
C LEU A 325 22.32 17.97 10.02
N CYS A 326 22.33 19.11 10.72
CA CYS A 326 23.08 19.27 11.96
C CYS A 326 22.38 18.71 13.21
N LEU A 327 21.20 18.09 13.12
CA LEU A 327 20.48 17.51 14.27
C LEU A 327 20.35 18.44 15.48
N LYS A 328 20.43 19.77 15.29
CA LYS A 328 20.06 20.77 16.30
C LYS A 328 18.54 20.89 16.30
N LEU A 329 17.87 19.75 16.56
CA LEU A 329 16.45 19.71 16.81
C LEU A 329 16.18 20.63 18.00
N PHE A 330 15.17 21.48 17.87
CA PHE A 330 14.63 22.25 18.99
C PHE A 330 14.49 21.33 20.20
N LYS A 331 14.88 21.82 21.38
CA LYS A 331 14.57 21.16 22.65
C LYS A 331 13.04 21.19 22.80
N CYS A 332 12.34 20.24 22.19
CA CYS A 332 11.01 19.86 22.63
C CYS A 332 11.22 19.09 23.94
N SER A 333 11.30 19.86 25.04
CA SER A 333 11.22 19.37 26.42
C SER A 333 9.78 19.29 26.86
#